data_AF-W2ESF5-F1
#
_entry.id   AF-W2ESF5-F1
#
_cell.length_a   1.000
_cell.length_b   1.000
_cell.length_c   1.000
_cell.angle_alpha   90.00
_cell.angle_beta   90.00
_cell.angle_gamma   90.00
#
_symmetry.space_group_name_H-M   'P 1'
#
loop_
_entity.id
_entity.type
_entity.pdbx_description
1 polymer ?
#
loop_
_entity_poly.entity_id
_entity_poly.type
_entity_poly.pdbx_seq_one_letter_code
_entity_poly.pdbx_strand_id
1 'polypeptide(L)'
;MDIDELLRQLAALTKTPALDQQAAERVGAALDAAAQSVRRATTGTASSAATPARQQAVDALSELGVPANPALIAEFCRAYFGSELAPRALASIRRDELRAYRAKSSTRSMWVVPALTTQLMPARGYLALSSWPAWLRIHGTRSARVDVLRVLLVLLDRLAGLRAASTEVLRSSREQQRARISDLIVKLGIGVPGLDHRIDPATAREAIQDELDQLAPKDRAERDAAAAVLSTLDEEQRLFGRTDQ
;
A
#
# COMPACT_ATOMS: atom_id res chain seq x y z
N MET A 1 34.63 -33.38 -16.81
CA MET A 1 33.35 -32.78 -16.38
C MET A 1 32.30 -33.29 -17.33
N ASP A 2 31.34 -34.06 -16.81
CA ASP A 2 30.40 -34.86 -17.61
C ASP A 2 29.27 -33.99 -18.16
N ILE A 3 28.92 -34.20 -19.43
CA ILE A 3 27.90 -33.40 -20.15
C ILE A 3 26.52 -33.59 -19.50
N ASP A 4 26.25 -34.78 -18.95
CA ASP A 4 25.00 -35.07 -18.25
C ASP A 4 24.87 -34.34 -16.90
N GLU A 5 25.99 -33.97 -16.27
CA GLU A 5 25.99 -33.15 -15.04
C GLU A 5 25.71 -31.68 -15.35
N LEU A 6 26.26 -31.16 -16.46
CA LEU A 6 25.97 -29.82 -16.96
C LEU A 6 24.49 -29.66 -17.37
N LEU A 7 23.91 -30.68 -18.01
CA LEU A 7 22.50 -30.66 -18.41
C LEU A 7 21.55 -30.75 -17.20
N ARG A 8 21.91 -31.50 -16.15
CA ARG A 8 21.16 -31.51 -14.88
C ARG A 8 21.23 -30.17 -14.14
N GLN A 9 22.38 -29.51 -14.13
CA GLN A 9 22.55 -28.19 -13.52
C GLN A 9 21.79 -27.10 -14.28
N LEU A 10 21.74 -27.16 -15.61
CA LEU A 10 20.92 -26.26 -16.44
C LEU A 10 19.42 -26.46 -16.22
N ALA A 11 18.95 -27.71 -16.08
CA ALA A 11 17.55 -28.00 -15.78
C ALA A 11 17.13 -27.56 -14.36
N ALA A 12 18.06 -27.55 -13.40
CA ALA A 12 17.83 -27.04 -12.05
C ALA A 12 17.68 -25.50 -12.01
N LEU A 13 18.40 -24.78 -12.89
CA LEU A 13 18.30 -23.32 -13.02
C LEU A 13 16.97 -22.87 -13.65
N THR A 14 16.34 -23.72 -14.48
CA THR A 14 15.01 -23.45 -15.07
C THR A 14 13.83 -23.68 -14.11
N LYS A 15 14.07 -24.10 -12.86
CA LYS A 15 13.03 -24.40 -11.84
C LYS A 15 12.92 -23.31 -10.76
N THR A 16 12.84 -22.03 -11.14
CA THR A 16 12.54 -20.95 -10.16
C THR A 16 11.31 -20.12 -10.53
N PRO A 17 10.11 -20.73 -10.67
CA PRO A 17 8.89 -20.01 -11.05
C PRO A 17 8.41 -18.96 -10.03
N ALA A 18 8.86 -19.06 -8.77
CA ALA A 18 8.44 -18.14 -7.69
C ALA A 18 9.06 -16.73 -7.83
N LEU A 19 10.29 -16.62 -8.35
CA LEU A 19 10.95 -15.32 -8.59
C LEU A 19 10.30 -14.58 -9.78
N ASP A 20 9.90 -15.32 -10.81
CA ASP A 20 9.23 -14.76 -11.98
C ASP A 20 7.83 -14.22 -11.65
N GLN A 21 7.10 -14.89 -10.76
CA GLN A 21 5.77 -14.43 -10.35
C GLN A 21 5.82 -13.19 -9.48
N GLN A 22 6.80 -13.09 -8.56
CA GLN A 22 7.01 -11.90 -7.73
C GLN A 22 7.57 -10.73 -8.55
N ALA A 23 8.41 -11.00 -9.55
CA ALA A 23 8.86 -9.99 -10.51
C ALA A 23 7.70 -9.50 -11.39
N ALA A 24 6.84 -10.41 -11.87
CA ALA A 24 5.65 -10.05 -12.65
C ALA A 24 4.63 -9.24 -11.82
N GLU A 25 4.41 -9.58 -10.55
CA GLU A 25 3.58 -8.79 -9.62
C GLU A 25 4.16 -7.37 -9.42
N ARG A 26 5.48 -7.24 -9.25
CA ARG A 26 6.17 -5.94 -9.11
C ARG A 26 6.09 -5.11 -10.38
N VAL A 27 6.25 -5.73 -11.55
CA VAL A 27 6.13 -5.07 -12.85
C VAL A 27 4.69 -4.62 -13.09
N GLY A 28 3.69 -5.46 -12.77
CA GLY A 28 2.28 -5.08 -12.85
C GLY A 28 1.94 -3.87 -11.96
N ALA A 29 2.36 -3.92 -10.69
CA ALA A 29 2.16 -2.80 -9.76
C ALA A 29 2.88 -1.51 -10.22
N ALA A 30 4.09 -1.64 -10.77
CA ALA A 30 4.84 -0.51 -11.30
C ALA A 30 4.20 0.10 -12.56
N LEU A 31 3.64 -0.74 -13.45
CA LEU A 31 2.92 -0.30 -14.64
C LEU A 31 1.61 0.42 -14.28
N ASP A 32 0.87 -0.08 -13.29
CA ASP A 32 -0.33 0.59 -12.78
C ASP A 32 -0.02 1.95 -12.16
N ALA A 33 1.03 2.03 -11.34
CA ALA A 33 1.50 3.28 -10.74
C ALA A 33 1.97 4.29 -11.81
N ALA A 34 2.67 3.82 -12.85
CA ALA A 34 3.09 4.64 -13.99
C ALA A 34 1.88 5.14 -14.79
N ALA A 35 0.90 4.28 -15.06
CA ALA A 35 -0.33 4.66 -15.76
C ALA A 35 -1.15 5.70 -14.98
N GLN A 36 -1.14 5.63 -13.65
CA GLN A 36 -1.82 6.58 -12.78
C GLN A 36 -1.10 7.94 -12.73
N SER A 37 0.24 7.92 -12.75
CA SER A 37 1.08 9.12 -12.86
C SER A 37 0.87 9.86 -14.19
N VAL A 38 0.76 9.12 -15.30
CA VAL A 38 0.46 9.68 -16.63
C VAL A 38 -0.94 10.31 -16.67
N ARG A 39 -1.96 9.63 -16.10
CA ARG A 39 -3.32 10.18 -16.02
C ARG A 39 -3.36 11.51 -15.27
N ARG A 40 -2.62 11.63 -14.16
CA ARG A 40 -2.49 12.87 -13.38
C ARG A 40 -1.86 14.02 -14.16
N ALA A 41 -0.86 13.73 -15.01
CA ALA A 41 -0.25 14.74 -15.86
C ALA A 41 -1.22 15.24 -16.95
N THR A 42 -2.12 14.37 -17.43
CA THR A 42 -3.09 14.71 -18.50
C THR A 42 -4.38 15.40 -18.02
N THR A 43 -4.76 15.29 -16.74
CA THR A 43 -5.99 15.91 -16.20
C THR A 43 -5.77 17.26 -15.53
N GLY A 44 -4.55 17.80 -15.58
CA GLY A 44 -4.16 19.04 -14.92
C GLY A 44 -4.66 20.33 -15.59
N THR A 45 -5.97 20.54 -15.71
CA THR A 45 -6.56 21.90 -15.78
C THR A 45 -8.07 21.85 -15.50
N ALA A 46 -8.46 21.96 -14.23
CA ALA A 46 -9.76 22.49 -13.81
C ALA A 46 -9.70 22.88 -12.32
N SER A 47 -10.02 24.16 -12.05
CA SER A 47 -10.51 24.81 -10.81
C SER A 47 -10.34 24.09 -9.45
N SER A 48 -9.92 24.83 -8.42
CA SER A 48 -9.66 24.41 -7.02
C SER A 48 -10.86 23.86 -6.24
N ALA A 49 -11.52 22.82 -6.76
CA ALA A 49 -12.40 21.96 -5.98
C ALA A 49 -11.52 21.03 -5.15
N ALA A 50 -11.73 21.00 -3.84
CA ALA A 50 -11.05 20.05 -2.96
C ALA A 50 -11.24 18.63 -3.52
N THR A 51 -10.14 17.91 -3.75
CA THR A 51 -10.17 16.52 -4.22
C THR A 51 -11.12 15.72 -3.34
N PRO A 52 -12.13 15.01 -3.92
CA PRO A 52 -13.10 14.28 -3.12
C PRO A 52 -12.42 13.31 -2.15
N ALA A 53 -12.99 13.13 -0.95
CA ALA A 53 -12.41 12.26 0.09
C ALA A 53 -12.09 10.84 -0.43
N ARG A 54 -12.93 10.32 -1.33
CA ARG A 54 -12.69 9.06 -2.02
C ARG A 54 -11.41 9.07 -2.86
N GLN A 55 -11.21 10.12 -3.66
CA GLN A 55 -10.03 10.23 -4.52
C GLN A 55 -8.76 10.40 -3.66
N GLN A 56 -8.82 11.18 -2.57
CA GLN A 56 -7.71 11.27 -1.62
C GLN A 56 -7.38 9.92 -0.96
N ALA A 57 -8.39 9.13 -0.59
CA ALA A 57 -8.17 7.76 -0.09
C ALA A 57 -7.55 6.85 -1.15
N VAL A 58 -7.99 6.93 -2.40
CA VAL A 58 -7.39 6.19 -3.51
C VAL A 58 -5.92 6.56 -3.68
N ASP A 59 -5.60 7.85 -3.73
CA ASP A 59 -4.24 8.35 -3.94
C ASP A 59 -3.33 7.92 -2.78
N ALA A 60 -3.80 8.08 -1.53
CA ALA A 60 -3.06 7.68 -0.35
C ALA A 60 -2.81 6.16 -0.31
N LEU A 61 -3.84 5.34 -0.55
CA LEU A 61 -3.68 3.89 -0.57
C LEU A 61 -2.71 3.46 -1.68
N SER A 62 -2.80 4.07 -2.87
CA SER A 62 -1.92 3.76 -4.00
C SER A 62 -0.45 4.02 -3.65
N GLU A 63 -0.14 5.13 -2.98
CA GLU A 63 1.24 5.45 -2.54
C GLU A 63 1.69 4.60 -1.35
N LEU A 64 0.80 4.31 -0.39
CA LEU A 64 1.11 3.47 0.77
C LEU A 64 1.40 2.02 0.35
N GLY A 65 0.70 1.50 -0.65
CA GLY A 65 0.86 0.12 -1.14
C GLY A 65 0.45 -0.96 -0.12
N VAL A 66 -0.24 -0.60 0.96
CA VAL A 66 -0.73 -1.50 2.01
C VAL A 66 -2.11 -1.08 2.50
N PRO A 67 -2.92 -2.02 3.05
CA PRO A 67 -4.15 -1.66 3.71
C PRO A 67 -3.94 -0.65 4.84
N ALA A 68 -4.81 0.33 4.95
CA ALA A 68 -4.66 1.40 5.93
C ALA A 68 -5.99 1.80 6.56
N ASN A 69 -5.92 2.23 7.82
CA ASN A 69 -7.08 2.78 8.52
C ASN A 69 -7.29 4.27 8.17
N PRO A 70 -8.50 4.82 8.38
CA PRO A 70 -8.79 6.23 8.10
C PRO A 70 -7.86 7.25 8.75
N ALA A 71 -7.34 6.96 9.95
CA ALA A 71 -6.43 7.87 10.64
C ALA A 71 -5.07 7.94 9.94
N LEU A 72 -4.50 6.79 9.58
CA LEU A 72 -3.26 6.71 8.82
C LEU A 72 -3.42 7.34 7.44
N ILE A 73 -4.53 7.11 6.74
CA ILE A 73 -4.81 7.73 5.43
C ILE A 73 -4.82 9.26 5.55
N ALA A 74 -5.52 9.79 6.55
CA ALA A 74 -5.57 11.24 6.78
C ALA A 74 -4.19 11.83 7.12
N GLU A 75 -3.45 11.18 8.00
CA GLU A 75 -2.10 11.62 8.38
C GLU A 75 -1.12 11.54 7.21
N PHE A 76 -1.22 10.50 6.39
CA PHE A 76 -0.45 10.34 5.17
C PHE A 76 -0.80 11.42 4.14
N CYS A 77 -2.09 11.72 3.91
CA CYS A 77 -2.48 12.81 3.02
C CYS A 77 -1.87 14.16 3.45
N ARG A 78 -1.93 14.44 4.75
CA ARG A 78 -1.36 15.67 5.32
C ARG A 78 0.16 15.72 5.19
N ALA A 79 0.84 14.61 5.47
CA ALA A 79 2.30 14.54 5.40
C ALA A 79 2.81 14.53 3.95
N TYR A 80 2.23 13.70 3.10
CA TYR A 80 2.70 13.39 1.75
C TYR A 80 2.14 14.33 0.68
N PHE A 81 0.86 14.68 0.72
CA PHE A 81 0.24 15.58 -0.26
C PHE A 81 0.05 17.01 0.24
N GLY A 82 0.12 17.24 1.56
CA GLY A 82 -0.21 18.54 2.16
C GLY A 82 -1.71 18.84 2.14
N SER A 83 -2.57 17.86 1.88
CA SER A 83 -4.01 18.00 1.91
C SER A 83 -4.59 17.58 3.26
N GLU A 84 -5.56 18.34 3.75
CA GLU A 84 -6.31 17.98 4.96
C GLU A 84 -7.49 17.07 4.61
N LEU A 85 -7.59 15.95 5.31
CA LEU A 85 -8.64 14.96 5.15
C LEU A 85 -9.16 14.56 6.51
N ALA A 86 -10.41 14.89 6.82
CA ALA A 86 -11.01 14.48 8.08
C ALA A 86 -11.22 12.95 8.08
N PRO A 87 -10.72 12.18 9.07
CA PRO A 87 -10.90 10.72 9.11
C PRO A 87 -12.38 10.29 9.03
N ARG A 88 -13.29 11.08 9.59
CA ARG A 88 -14.75 10.86 9.51
C ARG A 88 -15.29 10.85 8.08
N ALA A 89 -14.65 11.56 7.14
CA ALA A 89 -15.05 11.59 5.73
C ALA A 89 -14.81 10.24 5.04
N LEU A 90 -13.99 9.37 5.64
CA LEU A 90 -13.71 8.02 5.15
C LEU A 90 -14.64 6.96 5.76
N ALA A 91 -15.40 7.30 6.81
CA ALA A 91 -16.22 6.35 7.54
C ALA A 91 -17.42 5.82 6.73
N SER A 92 -17.93 6.60 5.78
CA SER A 92 -19.05 6.18 4.91
C SER A 92 -18.59 5.45 3.64
N ILE A 93 -17.34 5.63 3.21
CA ILE A 93 -16.84 5.15 1.91
C ILE A 93 -17.16 3.67 1.69
N ARG A 94 -16.92 2.81 2.69
CA ARG A 94 -17.20 1.37 2.57
C ARG A 94 -18.67 1.09 2.22
N ARG A 95 -19.61 1.76 2.89
CA ARG A 95 -21.04 1.58 2.66
C ARG A 95 -21.46 2.17 1.32
N ASP A 96 -20.89 3.32 0.96
CA ASP A 96 -21.19 4.02 -0.29
C ASP A 96 -20.67 3.22 -1.50
N GLU A 97 -19.48 2.62 -1.40
CA GLU A 97 -18.88 1.76 -2.43
C GLU A 97 -19.68 0.47 -2.61
N LEU A 98 -20.06 -0.23 -1.53
CA LEU A 98 -20.91 -1.41 -1.61
C LEU A 98 -22.28 -1.09 -2.23
N ARG A 99 -22.90 0.03 -1.82
CA ARG A 99 -24.19 0.48 -2.37
C ARG A 99 -24.07 0.79 -3.87
N ALA A 100 -23.02 1.49 -4.27
CA ALA A 100 -22.79 1.84 -5.67
C ALA A 100 -22.48 0.62 -6.53
N TYR A 101 -21.73 -0.35 -5.99
CA TYR A 101 -21.46 -1.64 -6.63
C TYR A 101 -22.76 -2.41 -6.89
N ARG A 102 -23.58 -2.63 -5.85
CA ARG A 102 -24.85 -3.37 -5.95
C ARG A 102 -25.85 -2.69 -6.88
N ALA A 103 -25.90 -1.37 -6.86
CA ALA A 103 -26.78 -0.60 -7.75
C ALA A 103 -26.37 -0.68 -9.23
N LYS A 104 -25.19 -1.22 -9.55
CA LYS A 104 -24.57 -1.19 -10.89
C LYS A 104 -24.59 0.20 -11.52
N SER A 105 -24.64 1.24 -10.67
CA SER A 105 -24.89 2.63 -11.06
C SER A 105 -23.60 3.36 -11.42
N SER A 106 -22.47 2.65 -11.48
CA SER A 106 -21.14 3.25 -11.58
C SER A 106 -20.25 2.49 -12.54
N THR A 107 -19.57 3.23 -13.42
CA THR A 107 -18.55 2.76 -14.35
C THR A 107 -17.14 2.75 -13.73
N ARG A 108 -17.02 2.72 -12.39
CA ARG A 108 -15.74 2.75 -11.68
C ARG A 108 -14.89 1.51 -12.03
N SER A 109 -13.67 1.74 -12.48
CA SER A 109 -12.69 0.68 -12.73
C SER A 109 -12.00 0.17 -11.45
N MET A 110 -12.12 0.90 -10.34
CA MET A 110 -11.48 0.58 -9.06
C MET A 110 -12.38 1.01 -7.91
N TRP A 111 -12.48 0.15 -6.90
CA TRP A 111 -13.30 0.33 -5.71
C TRP A 111 -12.40 0.47 -4.47
N VAL A 112 -12.80 1.34 -3.54
CA VAL A 112 -12.25 1.34 -2.18
C VAL A 112 -13.03 0.30 -1.37
N VAL A 113 -12.36 -0.80 -1.04
CA VAL A 113 -12.97 -1.97 -0.38
C VAL A 113 -12.46 -2.08 1.05
N PRO A 114 -13.16 -2.79 1.95
CA PRO A 114 -12.55 -3.17 3.21
C PRO A 114 -11.34 -4.09 2.95
N ALA A 115 -10.32 -3.98 3.78
CA ALA A 115 -9.39 -5.10 3.93
C ALA A 115 -10.15 -6.28 4.55
N LEU A 116 -9.66 -7.51 4.35
CA LEU A 116 -10.29 -8.73 4.85
C LEU A 116 -9.43 -9.37 5.92
N THR A 117 -10.03 -10.01 6.93
CA THR A 117 -9.28 -10.88 7.84
C THR A 117 -8.95 -12.21 7.16
N THR A 118 -8.15 -13.06 7.80
CA THR A 118 -7.88 -14.43 7.31
C THR A 118 -9.12 -15.32 7.26
N GLN A 119 -10.20 -14.96 7.97
CA GLN A 119 -11.52 -15.60 7.90
C GLN A 119 -12.42 -14.99 6.80
N LEU A 120 -11.86 -14.09 5.98
CA LEU A 120 -12.54 -13.41 4.87
C LEU A 120 -13.69 -12.49 5.31
N MET A 121 -13.66 -12.05 6.56
CA MET A 121 -14.57 -11.04 7.10
C MET A 121 -13.98 -9.64 6.89
N PRO A 122 -14.80 -8.59 6.74
CA PRO A 122 -14.29 -7.22 6.68
C PRO A 122 -13.46 -6.88 7.93
N ALA A 123 -12.18 -6.59 7.75
CA ALA A 123 -11.30 -6.12 8.80
C ALA A 123 -11.79 -4.74 9.28
N ARG A 124 -12.02 -4.61 10.58
CA ARG A 124 -12.62 -3.40 11.16
C ARG A 124 -11.70 -2.20 10.92
N GLY A 125 -12.21 -1.22 10.18
CA GLY A 125 -11.56 0.07 10.02
C GLY A 125 -10.35 0.09 9.09
N TYR A 126 -10.12 -0.94 8.28
CA TYR A 126 -9.07 -0.95 7.26
C TYR A 126 -9.66 -0.89 5.85
N LEU A 127 -9.07 -0.05 5.01
CA LEU A 127 -9.43 0.12 3.60
C LEU A 127 -8.30 -0.39 2.72
N ALA A 128 -8.67 -0.90 1.55
CA ALA A 128 -7.78 -1.38 0.51
C ALA A 128 -8.34 -1.02 -0.88
N LEU A 129 -7.56 -1.27 -1.94
CA LEU A 129 -8.00 -1.06 -3.33
C LEU A 129 -8.35 -2.39 -3.98
N SER A 130 -9.48 -2.45 -4.69
CA SER A 130 -9.93 -3.66 -5.39
C SER A 130 -8.99 -4.12 -6.50
N SER A 131 -8.16 -3.22 -7.03
CA SER A 131 -7.15 -3.52 -8.05
C SER A 131 -5.96 -4.30 -7.50
N TRP A 132 -5.76 -4.33 -6.18
CA TRP A 132 -4.65 -5.06 -5.59
C TRP A 132 -4.84 -6.57 -5.67
N PRO A 133 -3.71 -7.33 -5.72
CA PRO A 133 -3.72 -8.77 -5.52
C PRO A 133 -4.52 -9.14 -4.26
N ALA A 134 -5.29 -10.23 -4.35
CA ALA A 134 -6.17 -10.68 -3.27
C ALA A 134 -5.45 -10.81 -1.91
N TRP A 135 -4.23 -11.36 -1.91
CA TRP A 135 -3.41 -11.51 -0.72
C TRP A 135 -3.09 -10.17 -0.05
N LEU A 136 -2.85 -9.10 -0.81
CA LEU A 136 -2.49 -7.79 -0.26
C LEU A 136 -3.68 -7.11 0.44
N ARG A 137 -4.90 -7.46 0.04
CA ARG A 137 -6.14 -6.99 0.68
C ARG A 137 -6.46 -7.74 1.97
N ILE A 138 -5.74 -8.82 2.28
CA ILE A 138 -5.94 -9.62 3.48
C ILE A 138 -4.98 -9.17 4.58
N HIS A 139 -5.51 -9.07 5.79
CA HIS A 139 -4.83 -8.69 7.02
C HIS A 139 -4.83 -9.89 7.98
N GLY A 140 -3.68 -10.54 8.08
CA GLY A 140 -3.37 -11.62 9.01
C GLY A 140 -2.72 -11.16 10.31
N THR A 141 -2.19 -12.12 11.05
CA THR A 141 -1.67 -11.93 12.42
C THR A 141 -0.45 -11.01 12.47
N ARG A 142 0.38 -11.02 11.42
CA ARG A 142 1.63 -10.22 11.33
C ARG A 142 1.48 -8.98 10.48
N SER A 143 0.33 -8.81 9.83
CA SER A 143 0.13 -7.81 8.78
C SER A 143 0.30 -6.40 9.30
N ALA A 144 -0.21 -6.10 10.51
CA ALA A 144 -0.07 -4.77 11.10
C ALA A 144 1.40 -4.33 11.21
N ARG A 145 2.32 -5.23 11.62
CA ARG A 145 3.75 -4.89 11.72
C ARG A 145 4.39 -4.80 10.35
N VAL A 146 4.15 -5.76 9.47
CA VAL A 146 4.69 -5.76 8.10
C VAL A 146 4.25 -4.51 7.33
N ASP A 147 2.98 -4.14 7.44
CA ASP A 147 2.41 -3.00 6.74
C ASP A 147 2.99 -1.68 7.29
N VAL A 148 3.13 -1.51 8.62
CA VAL A 148 3.82 -0.34 9.20
C VAL A 148 5.26 -0.22 8.72
N LEU A 149 6.03 -1.33 8.70
CA LEU A 149 7.41 -1.34 8.21
C LEU A 149 7.50 -0.92 6.74
N ARG A 150 6.57 -1.38 5.88
CA ARG A 150 6.48 -0.94 4.48
C ARG A 150 6.14 0.54 4.35
N VAL A 151 5.20 1.05 5.16
CA VAL A 151 4.88 2.49 5.18
C VAL A 151 6.09 3.33 5.57
N LEU A 152 6.88 2.88 6.56
CA LEU A 152 8.12 3.56 6.94
C LEU A 152 9.11 3.64 5.78
N LEU A 153 9.28 2.58 4.98
CA LEU A 153 10.12 2.64 3.77
C LEU A 153 9.63 3.67 2.76
N VAL A 154 8.31 3.72 2.48
CA VAL A 154 7.72 4.73 1.58
C VAL A 154 8.00 6.16 2.08
N LEU A 155 7.84 6.39 3.38
CA LEU A 155 8.09 7.71 3.97
C LEU A 155 9.58 8.09 3.96
N LEU A 156 10.49 7.12 4.19
CA LEU A 156 11.94 7.33 4.12
C LEU A 156 12.39 7.65 2.68
N ASP A 157 11.86 6.94 1.68
CA ASP A 157 12.12 7.22 0.26
C ASP A 157 11.66 8.63 -0.11
N ARG A 158 10.46 9.01 0.34
CA ARG A 158 9.94 10.37 0.11
C ARG A 158 10.80 11.43 0.79
N LEU A 159 11.22 11.20 2.03
CA LEU A 159 12.07 12.12 2.78
C LEU A 159 13.41 12.34 2.08
N ALA A 160 14.00 11.28 1.52
CA ALA A 160 15.23 11.35 0.72
C ALA A 160 15.01 12.18 -0.57
N GLY A 161 13.91 11.93 -1.29
CA GLY A 161 13.58 12.66 -2.53
C GLY A 161 13.40 14.17 -2.32
N LEU A 162 12.87 14.60 -1.18
CA LEU A 162 12.72 16.02 -0.86
C LEU A 162 14.04 16.77 -0.67
N ARG A 163 15.14 16.07 -0.33
CA ARG A 163 16.47 16.68 -0.17
C ARG A 163 17.16 17.02 -1.50
N ALA A 164 16.81 16.31 -2.58
CA ALA A 164 17.52 16.38 -3.86
C ALA A 164 17.08 17.54 -4.78
N ALA A 165 15.95 18.21 -4.52
CA ALA A 165 15.38 19.20 -5.43
C ALA A 165 15.62 20.66 -4.94
N SER A 166 16.30 21.49 -5.73
CA SER A 166 16.71 22.85 -5.33
C SER A 166 16.08 23.96 -6.18
N THR A 167 15.10 24.68 -5.63
CA THR A 167 14.73 26.06 -6.04
C THR A 167 14.30 26.85 -4.80
N GLU A 168 14.66 28.15 -4.74
CA GLU A 168 14.43 29.04 -3.58
C GLU A 168 12.96 29.14 -3.17
N VAL A 169 12.07 29.29 -4.15
CA VAL A 169 10.63 29.55 -3.96
C VAL A 169 9.88 28.38 -3.32
N LEU A 170 10.36 27.15 -3.48
CA LEU A 170 9.70 25.94 -2.97
C LEU A 170 10.25 25.48 -1.61
N ARG A 171 11.26 26.17 -1.05
CA ARG A 171 11.94 25.68 0.16
C ARG A 171 11.04 25.66 1.39
N SER A 172 10.23 26.69 1.62
CA SER A 172 9.37 26.77 2.81
C SER A 172 8.29 25.67 2.83
N SER A 173 7.60 25.46 1.70
CA SER A 173 6.59 24.39 1.57
C SER A 173 7.21 22.99 1.69
N ARG A 174 8.38 22.77 1.07
CA ARG A 174 9.13 21.50 1.18
C ARG A 174 9.64 21.26 2.60
N GLU A 175 10.10 22.29 3.29
CA GLU A 175 10.57 22.18 4.67
C GLU A 175 9.42 21.80 5.61
N GLN A 176 8.25 22.43 5.44
CA GLN A 176 7.05 22.03 6.18
C GLN A 176 6.62 20.59 5.86
N GLN A 177 6.68 20.18 4.59
CA GLN A 177 6.39 18.81 4.18
C GLN A 177 7.39 17.82 4.79
N ARG A 178 8.68 18.16 4.80
CA ARG A 178 9.76 17.39 5.41
C ARG A 178 9.53 17.20 6.91
N ALA A 179 9.13 18.26 7.62
CA ALA A 179 8.78 18.19 9.04
C ALA A 179 7.61 17.22 9.27
N ARG A 180 6.50 17.38 8.53
CA ARG A 180 5.33 16.50 8.67
C ARG A 180 5.62 15.02 8.38
N ILE A 181 6.45 14.74 7.36
CA ILE A 181 6.88 13.37 7.05
C ILE A 181 7.76 12.83 8.18
N SER A 182 8.68 13.64 8.69
CA SER A 182 9.56 13.25 9.80
C SER A 182 8.75 12.93 11.07
N ASP A 183 7.76 13.75 11.40
CA ASP A 183 6.87 13.51 12.54
C ASP A 183 6.08 12.21 12.39
N LEU A 184 5.57 11.93 11.18
CA LEU A 184 4.86 10.69 10.90
C LEU A 184 5.78 9.46 11.00
N ILE A 185 7.02 9.56 10.52
CA ILE A 185 8.04 8.51 10.66
C ILE A 185 8.31 8.23 12.14
N VAL A 186 8.55 9.25 12.97
CA VAL A 186 8.81 9.07 14.40
C VAL A 186 7.60 8.44 15.10
N LYS A 187 6.39 8.87 14.76
CA LYS A 187 5.15 8.32 15.32
C LYS A 187 4.97 6.83 14.99
N LEU A 188 5.22 6.42 13.75
CA LEU A 188 5.03 5.03 13.29
C LEU A 188 6.23 4.14 13.63
N GLY A 189 7.41 4.73 13.76
CA GLY A 189 8.71 4.08 13.94
C GLY A 189 9.07 3.70 15.37
N ILE A 190 8.13 3.80 16.32
CA ILE A 190 8.38 3.42 17.72
C ILE A 190 8.88 1.96 17.76
N GLY A 191 10.04 1.76 18.39
CA GLY A 191 10.69 0.45 18.51
C GLY A 191 11.49 0.01 17.29
N VAL A 192 11.67 0.87 16.29
CA VAL A 192 12.58 0.65 15.15
C VAL A 192 13.90 1.40 15.41
N PRO A 193 15.06 0.72 15.43
CA PRO A 193 16.37 1.37 15.53
C PRO A 193 16.55 2.48 14.47
N GLY A 194 17.11 3.63 14.87
CA GLY A 194 17.36 4.77 13.98
C GLY A 194 16.19 5.74 13.79
N LEU A 195 15.03 5.51 14.45
CA LEU A 195 13.83 6.37 14.36
C LEU A 195 13.43 7.09 15.67
N ASP A 196 14.29 7.07 16.70
CA ASP A 196 14.01 7.57 18.05
C ASP A 196 14.07 9.10 18.19
N HIS A 197 15.12 9.77 17.70
CA HIS A 197 15.32 11.21 17.91
C HIS A 197 15.98 11.97 16.76
N ARG A 198 16.85 11.30 16.00
CA ARG A 198 17.39 11.81 14.74
C ARG A 198 17.22 10.70 13.73
N ILE A 199 16.27 10.86 12.81
CA ILE A 199 16.05 9.89 11.73
C ILE A 199 17.39 9.68 11.03
N ASP A 200 18.01 8.53 11.27
CA ASP A 200 19.13 8.01 10.52
C ASP A 200 18.55 7.08 9.46
N PRO A 201 18.36 7.55 8.21
CA PRO A 201 17.64 6.78 7.21
C PRO A 201 18.36 5.49 6.81
N ALA A 202 19.68 5.42 6.97
CA ALA A 202 20.45 4.22 6.63
C ALA A 202 20.23 3.14 7.68
N THR A 203 20.52 3.45 8.95
CA THR A 203 20.28 2.55 10.09
C THR A 203 18.82 2.12 10.17
N ALA A 204 17.88 3.06 9.98
CA ALA A 204 16.45 2.74 9.98
C ALA A 204 16.06 1.79 8.85
N ARG A 205 16.59 1.99 7.63
CA ARG A 205 16.29 1.11 6.49
C ARG A 205 16.83 -0.30 6.71
N GLU A 206 18.06 -0.42 7.20
CA GLU A 206 18.66 -1.72 7.52
C GLU A 206 17.82 -2.46 8.56
N ALA A 207 17.50 -1.82 9.69
CA ALA A 207 16.69 -2.43 10.73
C ALA A 207 15.27 -2.80 10.26
N ILE A 208 14.63 -1.96 9.44
CA ILE A 208 13.32 -2.27 8.85
C ILE A 208 13.42 -3.48 7.91
N GLN A 209 14.47 -3.55 7.08
CA GLN A 209 14.65 -4.62 6.12
C GLN A 209 14.93 -5.96 6.83
N ASP A 210 15.81 -5.96 7.82
CA ASP A 210 16.12 -7.15 8.64
C ASP A 210 14.88 -7.74 9.31
N GLU A 211 13.99 -6.88 9.80
CA GLU A 211 12.73 -7.31 10.41
C GLU A 211 11.73 -7.80 9.34
N LEU A 212 11.63 -7.10 8.20
CA LEU A 212 10.79 -7.54 7.07
C LEU A 212 11.22 -8.90 6.54
N ASP A 213 12.53 -9.18 6.43
CA ASP A 213 13.04 -10.45 5.93
C ASP A 213 12.60 -11.62 6.82
N GLN A 214 12.41 -11.38 8.12
CA GLN A 214 11.93 -12.39 9.07
C GLN A 214 10.40 -12.54 9.07
N LEU A 215 9.66 -11.44 8.93
CA LEU A 215 8.21 -11.39 9.10
C LEU A 215 7.44 -11.56 7.79
N ALA A 216 7.89 -10.95 6.71
CA ALA A 216 7.14 -10.85 5.46
C ALA A 216 6.86 -12.20 4.79
N PRO A 217 7.78 -13.20 4.79
CA PRO A 217 7.47 -14.52 4.24
C PRO A 217 6.34 -15.23 4.98
N LYS A 218 6.33 -15.14 6.32
CA LYS A 218 5.30 -15.78 7.18
C LYS A 218 3.95 -15.08 7.03
N ASP A 219 3.96 -13.76 6.98
CA ASP A 219 2.78 -12.94 6.72
C ASP A 219 2.20 -13.22 5.32
N ARG A 220 3.06 -13.31 4.29
CA ARG A 220 2.66 -13.64 2.91
C ARG A 220 2.01 -15.01 2.83
N ALA A 221 2.61 -16.04 3.43
CA ALA A 221 2.06 -17.40 3.44
C ALA A 221 0.65 -17.45 4.06
N GLU A 222 0.43 -16.74 5.18
CA GLU A 222 -0.88 -16.63 5.84
C GLU A 222 -1.92 -15.93 4.93
N ARG A 223 -1.53 -14.82 4.29
CA ARG A 223 -2.40 -14.08 3.37
C ARG A 223 -2.71 -14.87 2.09
N ASP A 224 -1.74 -15.59 1.53
CA ASP A 224 -1.93 -16.41 0.32
C ASP A 224 -2.90 -17.58 0.57
N ALA A 225 -2.81 -18.23 1.72
CA ALA A 225 -3.75 -19.29 2.09
C ALA A 225 -5.19 -18.78 2.15
N ALA A 226 -5.41 -17.61 2.75
CA ALA A 226 -6.73 -16.97 2.76
C ALA A 226 -7.15 -16.47 1.37
N ALA A 227 -6.22 -15.95 0.56
CA ALA A 227 -6.50 -15.51 -0.81
C ALA A 227 -6.96 -16.65 -1.72
N ALA A 228 -6.40 -17.85 -1.54
CA ALA A 228 -6.83 -19.04 -2.25
C ALA A 228 -8.31 -19.36 -1.95
N VAL A 229 -8.72 -19.30 -0.69
CA VAL A 229 -10.14 -19.48 -0.30
C VAL A 229 -11.01 -18.34 -0.83
N LEU A 230 -10.52 -17.10 -0.79
CA LEU A 230 -11.24 -15.93 -1.32
C LEU A 230 -11.56 -16.11 -2.81
N SER A 231 -10.64 -16.70 -3.58
CA SER A 231 -10.81 -16.90 -5.03
C SER A 231 -12.00 -17.77 -5.42
N THR A 232 -12.48 -18.63 -4.50
CA THR A 232 -13.63 -19.51 -4.74
C THR A 232 -14.98 -18.85 -4.44
N LEU A 233 -14.98 -17.61 -3.94
CA LEU A 233 -16.20 -16.88 -3.58
C LEU A 233 -16.77 -16.08 -4.76
N ASP A 234 -18.03 -15.68 -4.65
CA ASP A 234 -18.64 -14.78 -5.64
C ASP A 234 -17.93 -13.41 -5.66
N GLU A 235 -18.17 -12.63 -6.72
CA GLU A 235 -17.49 -11.35 -6.93
C GLU A 235 -17.73 -10.33 -5.80
N GLU A 236 -18.95 -10.26 -5.26
CA GLU A 236 -19.23 -9.32 -4.17
C GLU A 236 -18.47 -9.74 -2.90
N GLN A 237 -18.48 -11.02 -2.56
CA GLN A 237 -17.72 -11.55 -1.43
C GLN A 237 -16.21 -11.40 -1.62
N ARG A 238 -15.70 -11.56 -2.84
CA ARG A 238 -14.29 -11.34 -3.18
C ARG A 238 -13.84 -9.90 -2.95
N LEU A 239 -14.75 -8.94 -3.16
CA LEU A 239 -14.49 -7.51 -2.98
C LEU A 239 -14.73 -7.05 -1.55
N PHE A 240 -15.86 -7.40 -0.96
CA PHE A 240 -16.36 -6.81 0.28
C PHE A 240 -16.30 -7.75 1.49
N GLY A 241 -15.93 -9.02 1.29
CA GLY A 241 -15.87 -10.03 2.35
C GLY A 241 -17.21 -10.74 2.58
N ARG A 242 -17.18 -11.77 3.44
CA ARG A 242 -18.38 -12.46 3.90
C ARG A 242 -19.16 -11.57 4.88
N THR A 243 -20.48 -11.60 4.79
CA THR A 243 -21.36 -11.12 5.87
C THR A 243 -21.44 -12.19 6.96
N ASP A 244 -21.56 -11.76 8.22
CA ASP A 244 -21.92 -12.69 9.31
C ASP A 244 -23.20 -13.42 8.88
N GLN A 245 -23.14 -14.75 8.76
CA GLN A 245 -24.31 -15.60 8.63
C GLN A 245 -24.89 -15.87 10.02
#